data_AF-A0A4Y6PPB5-F1
#
_entry.id   AF-A0A4Y6PPB5-F1
#
_cell.length_a   1.000
_cell.length_b   1.000
_cell.length_c   1.000
_cell.angle_alpha   90.00
_cell.angle_beta   90.00
_cell.angle_gamma   90.00
#
_symmetry.space_group_name_H-M   'P 1'
#
loop_
_entity.id
_entity.type
_entity.pdbx_description
1 polymer ?
#
loop_
_entity_poly.entity_id
_entity_poly.type
_entity_poly.pdbx_seq_one_letter_code
_entity_poly.pdbx_strand_id
1 'polypeptide(L)'
;MTQEIEFPDVNQGTLDEATLAQYFRDLEHAEVFAVMVKGGPERYANARSLELSVGKQLFDKGLCHGVQVRYLWQGEEWWDTLFRTPREIKLVRIKQEWPDE
;
A
#
# COMPACT_ATOMS: atom_id res chain seq x y z
N MET A 1 1.04 -26.52 -24.49
CA MET A 1 1.96 -26.43 -23.34
C MET A 1 1.41 -25.31 -22.47
N THR A 2 0.96 -25.62 -21.25
CA THR A 2 0.51 -24.61 -20.29
C THR A 2 1.78 -24.07 -19.63
N GLN A 3 2.06 -22.78 -19.80
CA GLN A 3 3.19 -22.15 -19.12
C GLN A 3 2.79 -21.99 -17.64
N GLU A 4 3.60 -22.51 -16.73
CA GLU A 4 3.43 -22.20 -15.30
C GLU A 4 3.75 -20.72 -15.10
N ILE A 5 2.82 -20.00 -14.49
CA ILE A 5 2.97 -18.60 -14.13
C ILE A 5 3.39 -18.60 -12.65
N GLU A 6 4.60 -18.13 -12.37
CA GLU A 6 5.04 -17.86 -11.00
C GLU A 6 4.42 -16.53 -10.53
N PHE A 7 3.80 -16.56 -9.35
CA PHE A 7 3.21 -15.38 -8.73
C PHE A 7 4.12 -14.89 -7.61
N PRO A 8 4.23 -13.56 -7.40
CA PRO A 8 5.04 -13.02 -6.32
C PRO A 8 4.47 -13.41 -4.95
N ASP A 9 5.37 -13.56 -3.98
CA ASP A 9 5.00 -13.86 -2.60
C ASP A 9 4.17 -12.72 -1.98
N VAL A 10 3.06 -13.10 -1.36
CA VAL A 10 2.13 -12.18 -0.71
C VAL A 10 2.23 -12.35 0.80
N ASN A 11 2.69 -11.29 1.48
CA ASN A 11 2.72 -11.23 2.94
C ASN A 11 1.51 -10.43 3.44
N GLN A 12 0.82 -10.89 4.48
CA GLN A 12 -0.37 -10.21 4.99
C GLN A 12 -0.41 -10.16 6.51
N GLY A 13 -0.95 -9.08 7.05
CA GLY A 13 -1.09 -8.86 8.48
C GLY A 13 -2.24 -7.92 8.82
N THR A 14 -2.60 -7.88 10.09
CA THR A 14 -3.61 -6.97 10.64
C THR A 14 -2.90 -5.93 11.49
N LEU A 15 -3.34 -4.67 11.37
CA LEU A 15 -2.78 -3.54 12.10
C LEU A 15 -3.84 -2.99 13.04
N ASP A 16 -3.44 -2.72 14.28
CA ASP A 16 -4.17 -1.79 15.13
C ASP A 16 -3.79 -0.34 14.79
N GLU A 17 -4.48 0.63 15.39
CA GLU A 17 -4.24 2.05 15.10
C GLU A 17 -2.82 2.51 15.50
N ALA A 18 -2.23 1.93 16.54
CA ALA A 18 -0.87 2.25 16.98
C ALA A 18 0.17 1.78 15.96
N THR A 19 0.00 0.55 15.46
CA THR A 19 0.87 -0.05 14.44
C THR A 19 0.67 0.61 13.09
N LEU A 20 -0.55 1.00 12.73
CA LEU A 20 -0.82 1.81 11.53
C LEU A 20 -0.10 3.15 11.59
N ALA A 21 -0.13 3.83 12.75
CA ALA A 21 0.59 5.08 12.93
C ALA A 21 2.10 4.89 12.82
N GLN A 22 2.65 3.78 13.33
CA GLN A 22 4.07 3.45 13.18
C GLN A 22 4.43 3.16 11.72
N TYR A 23 3.61 2.37 11.01
CA TYR A 23 3.79 2.07 9.59
C TYR A 23 3.95 3.34 8.75
N PHE A 24 3.08 4.34 8.94
CA PHE A 24 3.21 5.59 8.20
C PHE A 24 4.45 6.40 8.58
N ARG A 25 4.90 6.36 9.85
CA ARG A 25 6.17 6.99 10.26
C ARG A 25 7.37 6.30 9.63
N ASP A 26 7.38 4.97 9.59
CA ASP A 26 8.46 4.21 8.98
C ASP A 26 8.59 4.53 7.49
N LEU A 27 7.45 4.71 6.80
CA LEU A 27 7.43 5.13 5.38
C LEU A 27 7.96 6.54 5.13
N GLU A 28 7.99 7.43 6.12
CA GLU A 28 8.64 8.76 5.99
C GLU A 28 10.17 8.62 5.83
N HIS A 29 10.73 7.47 6.22
CA HIS A 29 12.14 7.14 6.06
C HIS A 29 12.43 6.24 4.85
N ALA A 30 11.40 5.83 4.11
CA ALA A 30 11.52 5.04 2.89
C ALA A 30 11.45 5.94 1.66
N GLU A 31 12.01 5.46 0.54
CA GLU A 31 11.85 6.14 -0.74
C GLU A 31 10.48 5.79 -1.35
N VAL A 32 9.45 6.55 -0.98
CA VAL A 32 8.09 6.38 -1.49
C VAL A 32 7.94 7.08 -2.84
N PHE A 33 7.66 6.31 -3.89
CA PHE A 33 7.51 6.85 -5.25
C PHE A 33 6.06 6.79 -5.78
N ALA A 34 5.17 6.03 -5.16
CA ALA A 34 3.74 6.08 -5.51
C ALA A 34 2.80 5.86 -4.32
N VAL A 35 1.75 6.69 -4.21
CA VAL A 35 0.64 6.52 -3.26
C VAL A 35 -0.68 6.64 -4.01
N MET A 36 -1.49 5.60 -3.95
CA MET A 36 -2.77 5.51 -4.66
C MET A 36 -3.89 5.16 -3.70
N VAL A 37 -4.99 5.91 -3.75
CA VAL A 37 -6.21 5.60 -2.97
C VAL A 37 -7.12 4.68 -3.76
N LYS A 38 -7.68 3.68 -3.08
CA LYS A 38 -8.62 2.69 -3.64
C LYS A 38 -10.00 2.87 -3.00
N GLY A 39 -10.98 3.21 -3.83
CA GLY A 39 -12.37 3.42 -3.43
C GLY A 39 -12.58 4.68 -2.59
N GLY A 40 -13.75 5.28 -2.72
CA GLY A 40 -14.19 6.49 -2.02
C GLY A 40 -15.39 7.09 -2.76
N PRO A 41 -16.31 7.81 -2.08
CA PRO A 41 -17.55 8.31 -2.69
C PRO A 41 -17.33 9.33 -3.82
N GLU A 42 -16.15 9.96 -3.88
CA GLU A 42 -15.85 11.04 -4.84
C GLU A 42 -14.66 10.78 -5.79
N ARG A 43 -13.96 9.64 -5.68
CA ARG A 43 -12.71 9.43 -6.44
C ARG A 43 -12.54 7.97 -6.91
N TYR A 44 -12.63 7.77 -8.22
CA TYR A 44 -11.96 6.66 -8.90
C TYR A 44 -10.44 6.77 -8.69
N ALA A 45 -9.70 5.66 -8.84
CA ALA A 45 -8.24 5.62 -8.68
C ALA A 45 -7.58 6.82 -9.38
N ASN A 46 -6.96 7.71 -8.61
CA ASN A 46 -6.34 8.91 -9.18
C ASN A 46 -5.21 8.47 -10.13
N ALA A 47 -5.22 8.99 -11.36
CA ALA A 47 -4.17 8.72 -12.35
C ALA A 47 -2.78 9.27 -11.93
N ARG A 48 -2.74 10.09 -10.87
CA ARG A 48 -1.52 10.70 -10.34
C ARG A 48 -1.32 10.26 -8.89
N SER A 49 -0.08 9.89 -8.57
CA SER A 49 0.36 9.61 -7.21
C SER A 49 0.04 10.79 -6.28
N LEU A 50 -0.42 10.47 -5.07
CA LEU A 50 -0.60 11.43 -3.98
C LEU A 50 0.67 11.53 -3.13
N GLU A 51 0.76 12.59 -2.34
CA GLU A 51 1.69 12.65 -1.22
C GLU A 51 1.31 11.62 -0.16
N LEU A 52 2.29 11.01 0.51
CA LEU A 52 2.07 10.02 1.58
C LEU A 52 1.16 10.57 2.69
N SER A 53 1.40 11.82 3.11
CA SER A 53 0.61 12.49 4.14
C SER A 53 -0.86 12.69 3.74
N VAL A 54 -1.15 12.89 2.45
CA VAL A 54 -2.51 13.01 1.92
C VAL A 54 -3.19 11.65 1.90
N GLY A 55 -2.49 10.60 1.44
CA GLY A 55 -2.98 9.23 1.48
C GLY A 55 -3.35 8.79 2.90
N LYS A 56 -2.48 9.06 3.87
CA LYS A 56 -2.72 8.83 5.31
C LYS A 56 -3.99 9.55 5.79
N GLN A 57 -4.10 10.85 5.53
CA GLN A 57 -5.26 11.64 5.97
C GLN A 57 -6.59 11.12 5.41
N LEU A 58 -6.61 10.70 4.14
CA LEU A 58 -7.82 10.14 3.52
C LEU A 58 -8.21 8.80 4.16
N PHE A 59 -7.23 7.95 4.46
CA PHE A 59 -7.45 6.65 5.09
C PHE A 59 -7.91 6.78 6.54
N ASP A 60 -7.30 7.67 7.32
CA ASP A 60 -7.64 7.93 8.72
C ASP A 60 -9.07 8.50 8.86
N LYS A 61 -9.47 9.37 7.93
CA LYS A 61 -10.82 9.96 7.89
C LYS A 61 -11.89 9.03 7.30
N GLY A 62 -11.51 7.82 6.87
CA GLY A 62 -12.44 6.88 6.23
C GLY A 62 -12.98 7.37 4.88
N LEU A 63 -12.29 8.30 4.22
CA LEU A 63 -12.67 8.86 2.92
C LEU A 63 -12.23 7.97 1.75
N CYS A 64 -11.41 6.95 2.02
CA CYS A 64 -11.12 5.87 1.10
C CYS A 64 -11.20 4.49 1.81
N HIS A 65 -11.39 3.43 1.02
CA HIS A 65 -11.41 2.07 1.53
C HIS A 65 -10.01 1.45 1.64
N GLY A 66 -9.06 1.95 0.86
CA GLY A 66 -7.68 1.51 0.89
C GLY A 66 -6.68 2.51 0.34
N VAL A 67 -5.41 2.25 0.64
CA VAL A 67 -4.25 2.99 0.15
C VAL A 67 -3.20 1.97 -0.30
N GLN A 68 -2.72 2.09 -1.53
CA GLN A 68 -1.52 1.39 -1.97
C GLN A 68 -0.33 2.35 -1.92
N VAL A 69 0.76 1.92 -1.31
CA VAL A 69 2.03 2.62 -1.25
C VAL A 69 3.07 1.76 -1.96
N ARG A 70 3.84 2.37 -2.86
CA ARG A 70 5.00 1.75 -3.50
C ARG A 70 6.26 2.51 -3.09
N TYR A 71 7.25 1.76 -2.65
CA TYR A 71 8.47 2.32 -2.07
C TYR A 71 9.65 1.36 -2.21
N LEU A 72 10.86 1.91 -2.12
CA LEU A 72 12.09 1.14 -1.96
C LEU A 72 12.47 1.05 -0.49
N TRP A 73 12.79 -0.16 -0.04
CA TRP A 73 13.31 -0.42 1.30
C TRP A 73 14.39 -1.49 1.24
N GLN A 74 15.58 -1.17 1.75
CA GLN A 74 16.76 -2.05 1.72
C GLN A 74 17.10 -2.57 0.31
N GLY A 75 16.92 -1.74 -0.71
CA GLY A 75 17.20 -2.08 -2.11
C GLY A 75 16.11 -2.90 -2.79
N GLU A 76 14.99 -3.15 -2.11
CA GLU A 76 13.88 -3.96 -2.63
C GLU A 76 12.63 -3.12 -2.83
N GLU A 77 11.90 -3.37 -3.92
CA GLU A 77 10.63 -2.71 -4.20
C GLU A 77 9.47 -3.41 -3.50
N TRP A 78 8.66 -2.63 -2.79
CA TRP A 78 7.51 -3.13 -2.03
C TRP A 78 6.24 -2.43 -2.45
N TRP A 79 5.20 -3.23 -2.70
CA TRP A 79 3.84 -2.76 -2.94
C TRP A 79 2.97 -3.14 -1.77
N ASP A 80 2.74 -2.18 -0.89
CA ASP A 80 1.90 -2.36 0.29
C ASP A 80 0.51 -1.81 0.01
N THR A 81 -0.52 -2.59 0.33
CA THR A 81 -1.92 -2.17 0.24
C THR A 81 -2.56 -2.28 1.61
N LEU A 82 -2.93 -1.13 2.16
CA LEU A 82 -3.79 -0.99 3.31
C LEU A 82 -5.25 -1.02 2.87
N PHE A 83 -6.09 -1.70 3.63
CA PHE A 83 -7.54 -1.62 3.48
C PHE A 83 -8.25 -1.76 4.81
N ARG A 84 -9.31 -0.98 4.99
CA ARG A 84 -10.09 -0.97 6.23
C ARG A 84 -11.30 -1.90 6.07
N THR A 85 -11.45 -2.82 7.00
CA THR A 85 -12.66 -3.64 7.16
C THR A 85 -13.45 -3.12 8.37
N PRO A 86 -14.70 -3.56 8.59
CA PRO A 86 -15.46 -3.19 9.79
C PRO A 86 -14.81 -3.60 11.12
N ARG A 87 -13.85 -4.54 11.12
CA ARG A 87 -13.22 -5.09 12.34
C ARG A 87 -11.75 -4.71 12.52
N GLU A 88 -11.03 -4.52 11.42
CA GLU A 88 -9.57 -4.40 11.43
C GLU A 88 -9.05 -3.65 10.20
N ILE A 89 -7.83 -3.14 10.32
CA ILE A 89 -7.04 -2.66 9.18
C ILE A 89 -6.17 -3.82 8.72
N LYS A 90 -6.22 -4.15 7.42
CA LYS A 90 -5.34 -5.16 6.83
C LYS A 90 -4.23 -4.49 6.03
N LEU A 91 -3.05 -5.08 6.11
CA LEU A 91 -1.89 -4.77 5.28
C LEU A 91 -1.58 -6.00 4.45
N VAL A 92 -1.53 -5.84 3.14
CA VAL A 92 -1.01 -6.83 2.20
C VAL A 92 0.24 -6.24 1.56
N ARG A 93 1.35 -6.96 1.60
CA ARG A 93 2.67 -6.56 1.11
C ARG A 93 3.10 -7.53 0.05
N ILE A 94 3.50 -7.00 -1.09
CA ILE A 94 4.02 -7.80 -2.20
C ILE A 94 5.39 -7.23 -2.52
N LYS A 95 6.42 -8.05 -2.37
CA LYS A 95 7.74 -7.71 -2.90
C LYS A 95 7.65 -7.78 -4.42
N GLN A 96 8.08 -6.73 -5.10
CA GLN A 96 8.21 -6.76 -6.56
C GLN A 96 9.64 -7.11 -6.91
N GLU A 97 9.80 -8.15 -7.71
CA GLU A 97 11.01 -8.42 -8.44
C GLU A 97 10.72 -7.99 -9.87
N TRP A 98 11.27 -6.85 -10.29
CA TRP A 98 11.20 -6.49 -11.70
C TRP A 98 12.20 -7.41 -12.42
N PRO A 99 11.77 -8.29 -13.35
CA PRO A 99 12.73 -8.98 -14.19
C PRO A 99 13.44 -7.91 -15.03
N ASP A 100 14.76 -7.81 -14.91
CA ASP A 100 15.58 -6.96 -15.79
C ASP A 100 15.14 -7.17 -17.24
N GLU A 101 14.80 -6.07 -17.94
CA GLU A 101 14.40 -6.07 -19.35
C GLU A 101 15.61 -6.34 -20.27
#